data_AF-X1J3N7-F1
#
_entry.id   AF-X1J3N7-F1
#
_cell.length_a   1.000
_cell.length_b   1.000
_cell.length_c   1.000
_cell.angle_alpha   90.00
_cell.angle_beta   90.00
_cell.angle_gamma   90.00
#
_symmetry.space_group_name_H-M   'P 1'
#
loop_
_entity.id
_entity.type
_entity.pdbx_description
1 polymer ?
#
loop_
_entity_poly.entity_id
_entity_poly.type
_entity_poly.pdbx_seq_one_letter_code
_entity_poly.pdbx_strand_id
1 'polypeptide(L)'
;SSFTLIELVVAIAILAMIISFAGVIFKVSIGAYRIAIANAEIMRKLRAITDQLNTDFKGVRKGMPIVVWRDRIVFLANGDFQSFRQYGLSTRNKKTAAGNLASIFYGITDTIIGKDEEGNDILGEPILSRGQMILTADPCLPLLPPSILGEYCHISFYEFRANAKKIFGNKETWAGKNLPPLDITSEQDLTRYMIKGISDFKIEYAYWNNKKLDWFSGNNV
;
A
#
# COMPACT_ATOMS: atom_id res chain seq x y z
N SER A 1 43.75 -43.61 42.09
CA SER A 1 43.03 -44.32 41.03
C SER A 1 43.43 -43.72 39.70
N SER A 2 44.27 -44.40 38.93
CA SER A 2 44.78 -43.88 37.66
C SER A 2 43.73 -44.10 36.58
N PHE A 3 43.28 -43.01 35.97
CA PHE A 3 42.41 -43.04 34.80
C PHE A 3 43.18 -43.66 33.63
N THR A 4 42.58 -44.63 32.96
CA THR A 4 43.26 -45.34 31.88
C THR A 4 43.19 -44.51 30.59
N LEU A 5 44.25 -44.55 29.78
CA LEU A 5 44.34 -43.79 28.53
C LEU A 5 43.18 -44.11 27.57
N ILE A 6 42.64 -45.33 27.65
CA ILE A 6 41.47 -45.78 26.89
C ILE A 6 40.18 -45.06 27.31
N GLU A 7 39.96 -44.82 28.61
CA GLU A 7 38.78 -44.09 29.10
C GLU A 7 38.76 -42.63 28.64
N LEU A 8 39.95 -42.00 28.53
CA LEU A 8 40.08 -40.64 28.03
C LEU A 8 39.72 -40.54 26.54
N VAL A 9 40.20 -41.50 25.74
CA VAL A 9 39.89 -41.55 24.31
C VAL A 9 38.40 -41.80 24.08
N VAL A 10 37.78 -42.67 24.86
CA VAL A 10 36.33 -42.93 24.80
C VAL A 10 35.54 -41.67 25.17
N ALA A 11 35.94 -40.96 26.23
CA ALA A 11 35.27 -39.72 26.63
C ALA A 11 35.35 -38.63 25.55
N ILE A 12 36.51 -38.45 24.92
CA ILE A 12 36.70 -37.49 23.82
C ILE A 12 35.87 -37.88 22.59
N ALA A 13 35.81 -39.18 22.26
CA ALA A 13 35.01 -39.67 21.13
C ALA A 13 33.50 -39.42 21.34
N ILE A 14 33.00 -39.67 22.56
CA ILE A 14 31.61 -39.39 22.92
C ILE A 14 31.33 -37.88 22.90
N LEU A 15 32.25 -37.06 23.43
CA LEU A 15 32.12 -35.60 23.40
C LEU A 15 32.06 -35.06 21.96
N ALA A 16 32.93 -35.54 21.07
CA ALA A 16 32.94 -35.15 19.67
C ALA A 16 31.62 -35.52 18.97
N MET A 17 31.07 -36.71 19.28
CA MET A 17 29.78 -37.15 18.75
C MET A 17 28.64 -36.24 19.21
N ILE A 18 28.56 -35.90 20.50
CA ILE A 18 27.52 -35.01 21.05
C ILE A 18 27.61 -33.62 20.42
N ILE A 19 28.82 -33.07 20.27
CA ILE A 19 29.03 -31.76 19.64
C ILE A 19 28.57 -31.77 18.18
N SER A 20 28.83 -32.86 17.44
CA SER A 20 28.37 -33.02 16.07
C SER A 20 26.83 -32.98 15.96
N PHE A 21 26.13 -33.74 16.81
CA PHE A 21 24.66 -33.73 16.85
C PHE A 21 24.10 -32.37 17.27
N ALA A 22 24.70 -31.73 18.28
CA ALA A 22 24.29 -30.40 18.72
C ALA A 22 24.44 -29.36 17.60
N GLY A 23 25.52 -29.43 16.80
CA GLY A 23 25.73 -28.56 15.65
C GLY A 23 24.66 -28.72 14.57
N VAL A 24 24.25 -29.95 14.27
CA VAL A 24 23.18 -30.23 13.29
C VAL A 24 21.84 -29.69 13.79
N ILE A 25 21.47 -29.96 15.05
CA ILE A 25 20.22 -29.47 15.64
C ILE A 25 20.19 -27.94 15.68
N PHE A 26 21.30 -27.31 16.07
CA PHE A 26 21.42 -25.86 16.10
C PHE A 26 21.28 -25.23 14.71
N LYS A 27 21.91 -25.83 13.69
CA LYS A 27 21.79 -25.39 12.29
C LYS A 27 20.34 -25.47 11.78
N VAL A 28 19.65 -26.58 12.04
CA VAL A 28 18.24 -26.76 11.67
C VAL A 28 17.35 -25.77 12.44
N SER A 29 17.61 -25.56 13.73
CA SER A 29 16.86 -24.63 14.58
C SER A 29 17.00 -23.18 14.12
N ILE A 30 18.21 -22.74 13.74
CA ILE A 30 18.41 -21.40 13.14
C ILE A 30 17.65 -21.26 11.83
N GLY A 31 17.66 -22.28 10.97
CA GLY A 31 16.91 -22.28 9.73
C GLY A 31 15.41 -22.11 9.97
N ALA A 32 14.85 -22.93 10.86
CA ALA A 32 13.45 -22.86 11.26
C ALA A 32 13.10 -21.52 11.91
N TYR A 33 13.98 -20.98 12.77
CA TYR A 33 13.79 -19.70 13.45
C TYR A 33 13.76 -18.53 12.47
N ARG A 34 14.67 -18.48 11.49
CA ARG A 34 14.68 -17.46 10.44
C ARG A 34 13.41 -17.50 9.59
N ILE A 35 12.95 -18.69 9.22
CA ILE A 35 11.68 -18.87 8.49
C ILE A 35 10.48 -18.43 9.34
N ALA A 36 10.44 -18.80 10.62
CA ALA A 36 9.36 -18.40 11.52
C ALA A 36 9.29 -16.89 11.72
N ILE A 37 10.43 -16.20 11.85
CA ILE A 37 10.49 -14.74 11.92
C ILE A 37 9.96 -14.12 10.62
N ALA A 38 10.44 -14.59 9.46
CA ALA A 38 9.99 -14.08 8.17
C ALA A 38 8.47 -14.25 8.01
N ASN A 39 7.94 -15.42 8.38
CA ASN A 39 6.49 -15.69 8.36
C ASN A 39 5.73 -14.76 9.32
N ALA A 40 6.23 -14.54 10.54
CA ALA A 40 5.60 -13.65 11.49
C ALA A 40 5.62 -12.17 11.04
N GLU A 41 6.64 -11.75 10.29
CA GLU A 41 6.70 -10.43 9.67
C GLU A 41 5.69 -10.29 8.52
N ILE A 42 5.62 -11.28 7.63
CA ILE A 42 4.65 -11.32 6.52
C ILE A 42 3.21 -11.27 7.06
N MET A 43 2.89 -12.08 8.06
CA MET A 43 1.55 -12.11 8.66
C MET A 43 1.16 -10.78 9.31
N ARG A 44 2.13 -10.09 9.93
CA ARG A 44 1.91 -8.73 10.49
C ARG A 44 1.62 -7.72 9.39
N LYS A 45 2.40 -7.72 8.30
CA LYS A 45 2.17 -6.85 7.14
C LYS A 45 0.82 -7.13 6.48
N LEU A 46 0.48 -8.40 6.29
CA LEU A 46 -0.82 -8.81 5.72
C LEU A 46 -1.99 -8.37 6.59
N ARG A 47 -1.87 -8.48 7.92
CA ARG A 47 -2.89 -8.00 8.86
C ARG A 47 -3.07 -6.49 8.74
N ALA A 48 -1.99 -5.72 8.75
CA ALA A 48 -2.05 -4.26 8.60
C ALA A 48 -2.74 -3.85 7.28
N ILE A 49 -2.42 -4.52 6.18
CA ILE A 49 -3.08 -4.31 4.87
C ILE A 49 -4.57 -4.64 4.96
N THR A 50 -4.92 -5.77 5.59
CA THR A 50 -6.31 -6.21 5.75
C THR A 50 -7.13 -5.24 6.60
N ASP A 51 -6.56 -4.77 7.71
CA ASP A 51 -7.20 -3.81 8.61
C ASP A 51 -7.40 -2.45 7.93
N GLN A 52 -6.42 -2.01 7.14
CA GLN A 52 -6.52 -0.79 6.34
C GLN A 52 -7.64 -0.90 5.31
N LEU A 53 -7.67 -2.00 4.52
CA LEU A 53 -8.72 -2.24 3.53
C LEU A 53 -10.10 -2.29 4.21
N ASN A 54 -10.25 -3.04 5.29
CA ASN A 54 -11.51 -3.13 6.02
C ASN A 54 -11.99 -1.76 6.53
N THR A 55 -11.07 -0.93 7.02
CA THR A 55 -11.40 0.43 7.50
C THR A 55 -11.90 1.30 6.34
N ASP A 56 -11.21 1.31 5.21
CA ASP A 56 -11.59 2.12 4.06
C ASP A 56 -12.90 1.63 3.42
N PHE A 57 -13.07 0.30 3.26
CA PHE A 57 -14.30 -0.29 2.71
C PHE A 57 -15.51 -0.14 3.63
N LYS A 58 -15.33 -0.14 4.95
CA LYS A 58 -16.40 0.16 5.91
C LYS A 58 -16.87 1.61 5.78
N GLY A 59 -15.97 2.51 5.39
CA GLY A 59 -16.27 3.91 5.13
C GLY A 59 -16.99 4.17 3.80
N VAL A 60 -17.11 3.19 2.90
CA VAL A 60 -17.66 3.39 1.54
C VAL A 60 -19.01 4.11 1.60
N ARG A 61 -19.08 5.24 0.91
CA ARG A 61 -20.26 6.10 0.90
C ARG A 61 -21.34 5.48 0.01
N LYS A 62 -22.45 5.11 0.63
CA LYS A 62 -23.63 4.58 -0.08
C LYS A 62 -24.15 5.57 -1.12
N GLY A 63 -24.56 5.06 -2.28
CA GLY A 63 -25.12 5.85 -3.38
C GLY A 63 -24.08 6.58 -4.24
N MET A 64 -22.79 6.33 -4.02
CA MET A 64 -21.71 6.77 -4.89
C MET A 64 -21.13 5.58 -5.67
N PRO A 65 -20.65 5.79 -6.91
CA PRO A 65 -20.04 4.73 -7.69
C PRO A 65 -18.72 4.27 -7.06
N ILE A 66 -18.48 2.97 -7.14
CA ILE A 66 -17.14 2.38 -7.06
C ILE A 66 -16.67 2.23 -8.50
N VAL A 67 -15.48 2.75 -8.79
CA VAL A 67 -14.88 2.67 -10.12
C VAL A 67 -13.78 1.63 -10.07
N VAL A 68 -13.90 0.61 -10.89
CA VAL A 68 -12.85 -0.40 -11.13
C VAL A 68 -12.32 -0.17 -12.54
N TRP A 69 -11.01 -0.03 -12.67
CA TRP A 69 -10.37 0.21 -13.97
C TRP A 69 -8.98 -0.43 -14.00
N ARG A 70 -8.76 -1.40 -14.90
CA ARG A 70 -7.55 -2.23 -14.94
C ARG A 70 -7.26 -2.82 -13.55
N ASP A 71 -6.10 -2.50 -12.98
CA ASP A 71 -5.64 -2.93 -11.67
C ASP A 71 -5.84 -1.84 -10.61
N ARG A 72 -6.88 -1.02 -10.76
CA ARG A 72 -7.20 0.08 -9.85
C ARG A 72 -8.64 0.06 -9.40
N ILE A 73 -8.84 0.42 -8.14
CA ILE A 73 -10.15 0.64 -7.56
C ILE A 73 -10.16 2.01 -6.89
N VAL A 74 -11.22 2.77 -7.16
CA VAL A 74 -11.45 4.10 -6.61
C VAL A 74 -12.85 4.17 -6.06
N PHE A 75 -13.00 4.67 -4.84
CA PHE A 75 -14.30 4.86 -4.21
C PHE A 75 -14.27 6.03 -3.25
N LEU A 76 -15.44 6.58 -2.97
CA LEU A 76 -15.58 7.56 -1.90
C LEU A 76 -15.83 6.87 -0.57
N ALA A 77 -15.10 7.29 0.46
CA ALA A 77 -15.28 6.85 1.83
C ALA A 77 -15.56 8.03 2.75
N ASN A 78 -16.50 7.84 3.68
CA ASN A 78 -16.69 8.69 4.85
C ASN A 78 -15.71 8.25 5.95
N GLY A 79 -15.17 9.21 6.68
CA GLY A 79 -14.22 8.97 7.75
C GLY A 79 -13.50 10.27 8.12
N ASP A 80 -12.72 10.25 9.19
CA ASP A 80 -11.95 11.43 9.62
C ASP A 80 -10.59 11.43 8.91
N PHE A 81 -10.53 12.07 7.75
CA PHE A 81 -9.31 12.14 6.95
C PHE A 81 -8.54 13.41 7.25
N GLN A 82 -7.21 13.26 7.28
CA GLN A 82 -6.26 14.34 7.42
C GLN A 82 -5.14 14.18 6.40
N SER A 83 -4.63 15.30 5.91
CA SER A 83 -3.48 15.34 5.04
C SER A 83 -2.20 15.11 5.86
N PHE A 84 -1.22 14.46 5.25
CA PHE A 84 0.14 14.34 5.77
C PHE A 84 0.87 15.67 5.67
N ARG A 85 0.65 16.42 4.59
CA ARG A 85 1.24 17.75 4.38
C ARG A 85 0.40 18.84 5.04
N GLN A 86 1.05 19.94 5.36
CA GLN A 86 0.38 21.18 5.73
C GLN A 86 0.41 22.16 4.56
N TYR A 87 -0.72 22.80 4.31
CA TYR A 87 -0.94 23.69 3.19
C TYR A 87 -1.35 25.08 3.67
N GLY A 88 -0.90 26.12 2.98
CA GLY A 88 -1.21 27.49 3.33
C GLY A 88 -0.54 28.47 2.38
N LEU A 89 -1.10 29.67 2.28
CA LEU A 89 -0.59 30.74 1.41
C LEU A 89 0.73 31.37 1.94
N SER A 90 1.05 31.18 3.22
CA SER A 90 2.29 31.67 3.83
C SER A 90 2.94 30.60 4.70
N THR A 91 4.25 30.70 4.89
CA THR A 91 5.03 29.78 5.75
C THR A 91 4.59 29.78 7.20
N ARG A 92 3.92 30.85 7.68
CA ARG A 92 3.40 30.96 9.05
C ARG A 92 1.96 30.46 9.23
N ASN A 93 1.20 30.30 8.15
CA ASN A 93 -0.21 29.89 8.19
C ASN A 93 -0.44 28.57 7.45
N LYS A 94 0.43 27.58 7.68
CA LYS A 94 0.23 26.23 7.17
C LYS A 94 -0.78 25.49 8.04
N LYS A 95 -1.72 24.81 7.40
CA LYS A 95 -2.78 24.04 8.05
C LYS A 95 -2.88 22.65 7.43
N THR A 96 -3.14 21.65 8.25
CA THR A 96 -3.50 20.31 7.80
C THR A 96 -4.88 20.37 7.13
N ALA A 97 -4.99 19.90 5.89
CA ALA A 97 -6.27 19.71 5.26
C ALA A 97 -6.99 18.54 5.96
N ALA A 98 -8.21 18.78 6.41
CA ALA A 98 -9.03 17.76 7.05
C ALA A 98 -10.41 17.74 6.41
N GLY A 99 -11.05 16.58 6.43
CA GLY A 99 -12.39 16.41 5.87
C GLY A 99 -13.00 15.07 6.28
N ASN A 100 -14.32 15.02 6.24
CA ASN A 100 -15.08 13.82 6.60
C ASN A 100 -15.35 12.88 5.41
N LEU A 101 -14.79 13.22 4.24
CA LEU A 101 -15.02 12.54 2.98
C LEU A 101 -13.72 12.55 2.17
N ALA A 102 -13.30 11.39 1.70
CA ALA A 102 -12.16 11.26 0.81
C ALA A 102 -12.45 10.30 -0.33
N SER A 103 -11.79 10.54 -1.46
CA SER A 103 -11.62 9.57 -2.53
C SER A 103 -10.44 8.69 -2.17
N ILE A 104 -10.68 7.40 -1.99
CA ILE A 104 -9.65 6.40 -1.72
C ILE A 104 -9.32 5.69 -3.02
N PHE A 105 -8.03 5.53 -3.28
CA PHE A 105 -7.52 4.81 -4.42
C PHE A 105 -6.61 3.67 -3.97
N TYR A 106 -6.74 2.53 -4.65
CA TYR A 106 -5.75 1.46 -4.62
C TYR A 106 -5.37 1.10 -6.04
N GLY A 107 -4.09 0.81 -6.24
CA GLY A 107 -3.62 0.25 -7.49
C GLY A 107 -2.12 0.15 -7.59
N ILE A 108 -1.69 -0.49 -8.67
CA ILE A 108 -0.28 -0.61 -9.00
C ILE A 108 0.26 0.75 -9.45
N THR A 109 1.39 1.13 -8.87
CA THR A 109 2.20 2.30 -9.26
C THR A 109 3.64 1.89 -9.45
N ASP A 110 4.31 2.48 -10.43
CA ASP A 110 5.76 2.35 -10.57
C ASP A 110 6.45 3.07 -9.41
N THR A 111 7.65 2.64 -9.03
CA THR A 111 8.48 3.34 -8.04
C THR A 111 9.58 4.14 -8.73
N ILE A 112 9.89 5.34 -8.26
CA ILE A 112 11.10 6.06 -8.69
C ILE A 112 12.26 5.56 -7.84
N ILE A 113 13.28 4.97 -8.47
CA ILE A 113 14.49 4.49 -7.78
C ILE A 113 15.67 5.46 -7.92
N GLY A 114 15.55 6.45 -8.80
CA GLY A 114 16.55 7.47 -9.02
C GLY A 114 16.21 8.33 -10.23
N LYS A 115 17.17 9.17 -10.63
CA LYS A 115 17.11 9.93 -11.87
C LYS A 115 18.33 9.59 -12.73
N ASP A 116 18.15 9.55 -14.04
CA ASP A 116 19.26 9.40 -14.98
C ASP A 116 20.06 10.71 -15.11
N GLU A 117 21.12 10.69 -15.92
CA GLU A 117 21.99 11.86 -16.16
C GLU A 117 21.25 13.03 -16.84
N GLU A 118 20.11 12.75 -17.49
CA GLU A 118 19.26 13.70 -18.19
C GLU A 118 18.14 14.24 -17.27
N GLY A 119 18.02 13.69 -16.06
CA GLY A 119 17.03 14.07 -15.05
C GLY A 119 15.67 13.36 -15.19
N ASN A 120 15.55 12.35 -16.04
CA ASN A 120 14.35 11.53 -16.16
C ASN A 120 14.26 10.52 -15.00
N ASP A 121 13.04 10.20 -14.59
CA ASP A 121 12.80 9.26 -13.50
C ASP A 121 13.13 7.83 -13.95
N ILE A 122 14.01 7.16 -13.21
CA ILE A 122 14.29 5.73 -13.39
C ILE A 122 13.23 4.96 -12.62
N LEU A 123 12.44 4.17 -13.34
CA LEU A 123 11.37 3.37 -12.76
C LEU A 123 11.91 2.02 -12.25
N GLY A 124 11.54 1.68 -11.03
CA GLY A 124 11.77 0.39 -10.39
C GLY A 124 10.57 -0.53 -10.49
N GLU A 125 10.57 -1.56 -9.64
CA GLU A 125 9.49 -2.55 -9.60
C GLU A 125 8.14 -1.92 -9.22
N PRO A 126 7.05 -2.38 -9.85
CA PRO A 126 5.70 -1.95 -9.48
C PRO A 126 5.38 -2.34 -8.04
N ILE A 127 4.65 -1.46 -7.35
CA ILE A 127 4.17 -1.68 -5.99
C ILE A 127 2.68 -1.44 -5.90
N LEU A 128 2.03 -2.13 -4.97
CA LEU A 128 0.67 -1.79 -4.60
C LEU A 128 0.74 -0.51 -3.75
N SER A 129 0.01 0.50 -4.21
CA SER A 129 -0.12 1.77 -3.50
C SER A 129 -1.56 2.05 -3.11
N ARG A 130 -1.70 2.66 -1.94
CA ARG A 130 -2.93 3.30 -1.48
C ARG A 130 -2.75 4.79 -1.58
N GLY A 131 -3.83 5.52 -1.73
CA GLY A 131 -3.84 6.85 -1.17
C GLY A 131 -5.21 7.45 -1.17
N GLN A 132 -5.23 8.72 -0.82
CA GLN A 132 -6.44 9.42 -0.48
C GLN A 132 -6.39 10.85 -0.98
N MET A 133 -7.55 11.36 -1.34
CA MET A 133 -7.75 12.76 -1.64
C MET A 133 -8.98 13.25 -0.91
N ILE A 134 -8.77 14.16 0.03
CA ILE A 134 -9.79 14.72 0.90
C ILE A 134 -10.65 15.70 0.10
N LEU A 135 -11.95 15.48 0.07
CA LEU A 135 -12.88 16.47 -0.48
C LEU A 135 -13.15 17.51 0.59
N THR A 136 -12.75 18.75 0.33
CA THR A 136 -12.86 19.85 1.29
C THR A 136 -13.38 21.11 0.62
N ALA A 137 -14.09 21.93 1.40
CA ALA A 137 -14.52 23.27 1.03
C ALA A 137 -13.86 24.33 1.92
N ASP A 138 -12.75 23.98 2.58
CA ASP A 138 -12.00 24.91 3.44
C ASP A 138 -11.35 26.01 2.58
N PRO A 139 -11.85 27.26 2.64
CA PRO A 139 -11.37 28.34 1.79
C PRO A 139 -9.96 28.81 2.18
N CYS A 140 -9.44 28.38 3.33
CA CYS A 140 -8.10 28.72 3.79
C CYS A 140 -7.01 27.87 3.11
N LEU A 141 -7.40 26.78 2.45
CA LEU A 141 -6.47 25.94 1.70
C LEU A 141 -6.23 26.54 0.30
N PRO A 142 -4.99 26.53 -0.20
CA PRO A 142 -4.71 27.04 -1.54
C PRO A 142 -5.46 26.22 -2.61
N LEU A 143 -5.93 26.89 -3.66
CA LEU A 143 -6.48 26.20 -4.83
C LEU A 143 -5.32 25.54 -5.57
N LEU A 144 -5.11 24.24 -5.30
CA LEU A 144 -4.16 23.45 -6.06
C LEU A 144 -4.79 23.04 -7.39
N PRO A 145 -4.06 23.16 -8.51
CA PRO A 145 -4.55 22.63 -9.79
C PRO A 145 -4.75 21.11 -9.67
N PRO A 146 -5.81 20.54 -10.27
CA PRO A 146 -6.09 19.10 -10.22
C PRO A 146 -4.97 18.20 -10.74
N SER A 147 -4.02 18.76 -11.50
CA SER A 147 -2.86 18.08 -12.06
C SER A 147 -1.75 17.81 -11.04
N ILE A 148 -1.71 18.54 -9.93
CA ILE A 148 -0.88 18.20 -8.78
C ILE A 148 -1.75 17.25 -7.96
N LEU A 149 -1.36 15.97 -7.83
CA LEU A 149 -2.02 15.07 -6.88
C LEU A 149 -1.85 15.67 -5.48
N GLY A 150 -2.82 16.47 -5.08
CA GLY A 150 -2.95 17.01 -3.75
C GLY A 150 -3.63 15.99 -2.87
N GLU A 151 -3.26 15.99 -1.59
CA GLU A 151 -3.95 15.19 -0.57
C GLU A 151 -5.38 15.69 -0.33
N TYR A 152 -5.79 16.77 -1.00
CA TYR A 152 -7.15 17.31 -0.99
C TYR A 152 -7.55 17.92 -2.35
N CYS A 153 -8.87 18.01 -2.57
CA CYS A 153 -9.49 18.68 -3.69
C CYS A 153 -10.52 19.69 -3.16
N HIS A 154 -10.40 20.94 -3.60
CA HIS A 154 -11.31 22.02 -3.22
C HIS A 154 -12.60 21.97 -4.05
N ILE A 155 -13.45 20.98 -3.76
CA ILE A 155 -14.74 20.77 -4.42
C ILE A 155 -15.77 20.35 -3.38
N SER A 156 -16.96 20.96 -3.43
CA SER A 156 -18.04 20.53 -2.55
C SER A 156 -18.50 19.13 -2.94
N PHE A 157 -19.02 18.34 -1.99
CA PHE A 157 -19.56 17.02 -2.30
C PHE A 157 -20.69 17.07 -3.34
N TYR A 158 -21.52 18.10 -3.31
CA TYR A 158 -22.61 18.27 -4.26
C TYR A 158 -22.08 18.49 -5.68
N GLU A 159 -21.11 19.38 -5.84
CA GLU A 159 -20.46 19.65 -7.10
C GLU A 159 -19.68 18.43 -7.61
N PHE A 160 -18.99 17.74 -6.71
CA PHE A 160 -18.33 16.47 -7.01
C PHE A 160 -19.33 15.45 -7.56
N ARG A 161 -20.47 15.27 -6.89
CA ARG A 161 -21.52 14.34 -7.30
C ARG A 161 -22.13 14.74 -8.65
N ALA A 162 -22.40 16.01 -8.87
CA ALA A 162 -22.94 16.52 -10.13
C ALA A 162 -21.96 16.30 -11.31
N ASN A 163 -20.67 16.41 -11.03
CA ASN A 163 -19.62 16.24 -12.03
C ASN A 163 -19.00 14.84 -12.04
N ALA A 164 -19.44 13.90 -11.20
CA ALA A 164 -18.78 12.61 -10.98
C ALA A 164 -18.56 11.86 -12.30
N LYS A 165 -19.53 11.88 -13.22
CA LYS A 165 -19.38 11.25 -14.54
C LYS A 165 -18.31 11.92 -15.41
N LYS A 166 -18.16 13.25 -15.34
CA LYS A 166 -17.11 13.98 -16.06
C LYS A 166 -15.74 13.74 -15.41
N ILE A 167 -15.72 13.72 -14.08
CA ILE A 167 -14.53 13.55 -13.26
C ILE A 167 -13.97 12.12 -13.42
N PHE A 168 -14.80 11.10 -13.21
CA PHE A 168 -14.41 9.69 -13.33
C PHE A 168 -14.43 9.16 -14.77
N GLY A 169 -15.32 9.68 -15.62
CA GLY A 169 -15.53 9.15 -16.98
C GLY A 169 -14.53 9.66 -18.01
N ASN A 170 -13.78 10.72 -17.70
CA ASN A 170 -12.59 11.04 -18.48
C ASN A 170 -11.44 10.18 -17.96
N LYS A 171 -11.02 9.22 -18.81
CA LYS A 171 -9.88 8.30 -18.59
C LYS A 171 -8.58 9.04 -18.20
N GLU A 172 -8.50 10.35 -18.39
CA GLU A 172 -7.28 11.13 -18.22
C GLU A 172 -7.21 11.95 -16.92
N THR A 173 -8.28 12.13 -16.12
CA THR A 173 -8.31 13.27 -15.19
C THR A 173 -8.51 13.01 -13.70
N TRP A 174 -8.87 11.80 -13.24
CA TRP A 174 -9.12 11.62 -11.80
C TRP A 174 -8.76 10.26 -11.20
N ALA A 175 -9.08 9.16 -11.90
CA ALA A 175 -8.59 7.82 -11.57
C ALA A 175 -7.45 7.36 -12.52
N GLY A 176 -7.29 8.07 -13.64
CA GLY A 176 -6.62 7.54 -14.82
C GLY A 176 -5.32 8.22 -15.25
N LYS A 177 -5.05 9.48 -14.90
CA LYS A 177 -3.66 9.97 -14.94
C LYS A 177 -2.93 9.32 -13.79
N ASN A 178 -2.01 8.43 -14.16
CA ASN A 178 -1.02 7.75 -13.34
C ASN A 178 -0.94 8.34 -11.94
N LEU A 179 -1.31 7.52 -10.95
CA LEU A 179 -0.70 7.65 -9.64
C LEU A 179 0.78 7.96 -9.90
N PRO A 180 1.26 9.14 -9.50
CA PRO A 180 2.59 9.54 -9.87
C PRO A 180 3.51 8.45 -9.30
N PRO A 181 4.53 8.06 -10.08
CA PRO A 181 5.47 7.06 -9.64
C PRO A 181 5.89 7.37 -8.20
N LEU A 182 5.84 6.36 -7.35
CA LEU A 182 6.06 6.52 -5.93
C LEU A 182 7.56 6.71 -5.70
N ASP A 183 7.95 7.91 -5.27
CA ASP A 183 9.34 8.16 -4.90
C ASP A 183 9.62 7.53 -3.53
N ILE A 184 10.37 6.42 -3.52
CA ILE A 184 10.72 5.71 -2.28
C ILE A 184 11.68 6.52 -1.39
N THR A 185 12.29 7.58 -1.93
CA THR A 185 13.17 8.48 -1.18
C THR A 185 12.39 9.64 -0.54
N SER A 186 11.17 9.88 -1.00
CA SER A 186 10.28 10.91 -0.46
C SER A 186 9.45 10.35 0.69
N GLU A 187 9.69 10.83 1.92
CA GLU A 187 8.89 10.46 3.10
C GLU A 187 7.39 10.68 2.90
N GLN A 188 7.02 11.66 2.07
CA GLN A 188 5.63 12.01 1.78
C GLN A 188 4.97 10.93 0.93
N ASP A 189 5.72 10.36 -0.02
CA ASP A 189 5.23 9.33 -0.93
C ASP A 189 5.19 7.95 -0.25
N LEU A 190 6.04 7.70 0.75
CA LEU A 190 6.01 6.48 1.56
C LEU A 190 4.66 6.26 2.27
N THR A 191 3.87 7.31 2.51
CA THR A 191 2.52 7.18 3.05
C THR A 191 1.56 6.43 2.13
N ARG A 192 1.88 6.38 0.83
CA ARG A 192 1.13 5.65 -0.19
C ARG A 192 1.61 4.21 -0.35
N TYR A 193 2.77 3.86 0.20
CA TYR A 193 3.35 2.53 0.08
C TYR A 193 2.53 1.52 0.89
N MET A 194 2.05 0.45 0.25
CA MET A 194 1.47 -0.69 0.97
C MET A 194 2.44 -1.87 1.00
N ILE A 195 2.88 -2.32 -0.17
CA ILE A 195 3.64 -3.56 -0.29
C ILE A 195 4.37 -3.66 -1.64
N LYS A 196 5.60 -4.16 -1.59
CA LYS A 196 6.47 -4.45 -2.74
C LYS A 196 6.40 -5.93 -3.13
N GLY A 197 6.81 -6.25 -4.35
CA GLY A 197 6.90 -7.63 -4.85
C GLY A 197 5.56 -8.20 -5.29
N ILE A 198 4.60 -7.31 -5.59
CA ILE A 198 3.32 -7.71 -6.16
C ILE A 198 3.38 -7.44 -7.66
N SER A 199 3.76 -8.47 -8.41
CA SER A 199 3.74 -8.44 -9.88
C SER A 199 2.35 -8.69 -10.46
N ASP A 200 1.50 -9.44 -9.73
CA ASP A 200 0.19 -9.91 -10.21
C ASP A 200 -0.96 -9.45 -9.30
N PHE A 201 -1.04 -8.15 -9.01
CA PHE A 201 -2.24 -7.61 -8.36
C PHE A 201 -3.38 -7.53 -9.39
N LYS A 202 -4.38 -8.39 -9.25
CA LYS A 202 -5.56 -8.39 -10.10
C LYS A 202 -6.79 -7.98 -9.30
N ILE A 203 -7.51 -6.98 -9.80
CA ILE A 203 -8.83 -6.64 -9.26
C ILE A 203 -9.89 -7.39 -10.06
N GLU A 204 -10.64 -8.23 -9.37
CA GLU A 204 -11.82 -8.90 -9.90
C GLU A 204 -13.05 -8.42 -9.16
N TYR A 205 -14.14 -8.24 -9.88
CA TYR A 205 -15.44 -7.93 -9.30
C TYR A 205 -16.48 -8.91 -9.83
N ALA A 206 -17.43 -9.26 -8.98
CA ALA A 206 -18.51 -10.14 -9.32
C ALA A 206 -19.83 -9.40 -9.25
N TYR A 207 -20.75 -9.72 -10.16
CA TYR A 207 -22.13 -9.28 -10.05
C TYR A 207 -23.08 -10.44 -10.34
N TRP A 208 -24.29 -10.33 -9.78
CA TRP A 208 -25.34 -11.30 -10.03
C TRP A 208 -26.04 -10.98 -11.34
N ASN A 209 -25.92 -11.89 -12.31
CA ASN A 209 -26.62 -11.85 -13.58
C ASN A 209 -27.62 -13.01 -13.63
N ASN A 210 -28.93 -12.73 -13.59
CA ASN A 210 -29.96 -13.77 -13.66
C ASN A 210 -29.76 -14.95 -12.67
N LYS A 211 -29.43 -14.63 -11.40
CA LYS A 211 -29.13 -15.61 -10.32
C LYS A 211 -27.84 -16.43 -10.53
N LYS A 212 -27.00 -16.06 -11.50
CA LYS A 212 -25.65 -16.58 -11.65
C LYS A 212 -24.65 -15.51 -11.19
N LEU A 213 -23.64 -15.93 -10.44
CA LEU A 213 -22.53 -15.05 -10.09
C LEU A 213 -21.51 -15.10 -11.24
N ASP A 214 -21.36 -13.99 -11.96
CA ASP A 214 -20.38 -13.85 -13.03
C ASP A 214 -19.22 -12.97 -12.55
N TRP A 215 -17.99 -13.38 -12.85
CA TRP A 215 -16.75 -12.70 -12.47
C TRP A 215 -16.18 -11.92 -13.64
N PHE A 216 -15.73 -10.69 -13.38
CA PHE A 216 -15.14 -9.80 -14.37
C PHE A 216 -13.77 -9.34 -13.90
N SER A 217 -12.81 -9.38 -14.83
CA SER A 217 -11.50 -8.77 -14.64
C SER A 217 -11.59 -7.28 -14.96
N GLY A 218 -10.94 -6.43 -14.16
CA GLY A 218 -10.85 -4.99 -14.42
C GLY A 218 -10.20 -4.61 -15.77
N ASN A 219 -9.57 -5.56 -16.45
CA ASN A 219 -8.92 -5.36 -17.75
C ASN A 219 -9.87 -5.33 -18.96
N ASN A 220 -11.15 -5.72 -18.80
CA ASN A 220 -12.11 -5.88 -19.90
C ASN A 220 -13.16 -4.75 -20.02
N VAL A 221 -12.91 -3.56 -19.45
CA VAL A 221 -13.84 -2.40 -19.48
C VAL A 221 -13.18 -1.17 -20.10
#